data_AF-A0A9P7NXM8-F1
#
_entry.id   AF-A0A9P7NXM8-F1
#
_cell.length_a   1.000
_cell.length_b   1.000
_cell.length_c   1.000
_cell.angle_alpha   90.00
_cell.angle_beta   90.00
_cell.angle_gamma   90.00
#
_symmetry.space_group_name_H-M   'P 1'
#
loop_
_entity.id
_entity.type
_entity.pdbx_description
1 polymer ?
#
loop_
_entity_poly.entity_id
_entity_poly.type
_entity_poly.pdbx_seq_one_letter_code
_entity_poly.pdbx_strand_id
1 'polypeptide(L)'
;MKAPKATSSWLARVKDLPKWKDARMEAKDYASGPDSNVKFSPYKGKNNKREPRPSDISQSYCTHECVRGLAFGTPLDKNCPNVKDHGSKHIDRQEFLRLIREQLDGENAHANCKPINASGHIGHLFKIRLPSHGYTLVTKAVGLCDSAPLIHEEKMYNYLRDLQDRFIPACAGYIELKWLFRGEAYDNIPFRHFLFLSYAGKPVLKALSKVNYSVVREVLDALAQLHQRRVMHRDAAPRNMLYDARTGKYMVIDLELSEPINEEVPEAVDVRIQKGKRKWEDDTESEPFATESKSLFASLSSSIRAC
;
A
#
# COMPACT_ATOMS: atom_id res chain seq x y z
N MET A 1 -6.60 10.42 -29.50
CA MET A 1 -6.53 11.31 -28.32
C MET A 1 -5.37 10.82 -27.44
N LYS A 2 -4.28 11.59 -27.33
CA LYS A 2 -3.06 11.21 -26.62
C LYS A 2 -3.24 11.43 -25.11
N ALA A 3 -2.84 10.45 -24.29
CA ALA A 3 -2.76 10.58 -22.84
C ALA A 3 -1.68 11.62 -22.45
N PRO A 4 -1.88 12.42 -21.39
CA PRO A 4 -0.89 13.41 -20.97
C PRO A 4 0.34 12.70 -20.38
N LYS A 5 1.52 13.09 -20.86
CA LYS A 5 2.82 12.68 -20.29
C LYS A 5 2.92 13.23 -18.87
N ALA A 6 3.17 12.36 -17.89
CA ALA A 6 3.61 12.80 -16.56
C ALA A 6 4.93 13.55 -16.73
N THR A 7 4.95 14.83 -16.36
CA THR A 7 6.12 15.70 -16.56
C THR A 7 7.16 15.43 -15.47
N SER A 8 8.44 15.42 -15.88
CA SER A 8 9.64 15.38 -15.02
C SER A 8 9.66 16.40 -13.87
N SER A 9 8.81 17.44 -13.96
CA SER A 9 8.53 18.42 -12.91
C SER A 9 7.98 17.81 -11.61
N TRP A 10 7.26 16.69 -11.67
CA TRP A 10 6.60 16.12 -10.49
C TRP A 10 7.58 15.39 -9.55
N LEU A 11 8.50 14.59 -10.09
CA LEU A 11 9.56 13.90 -9.31
C LEU A 11 10.45 14.88 -8.54
N ALA A 12 10.67 16.08 -9.09
CA ALA A 12 11.37 17.16 -8.39
C ALA A 12 10.54 17.72 -7.22
N ARG A 13 9.23 17.97 -7.43
CA ARG A 13 8.34 18.51 -6.39
C ARG A 13 8.08 17.54 -5.23
N VAL A 14 8.12 16.22 -5.44
CA VAL A 14 7.96 15.23 -4.35
C VAL A 14 9.19 15.17 -3.44
N LYS A 15 10.40 15.35 -3.98
CA LYS A 15 11.63 15.39 -3.17
C LYS A 15 11.69 16.61 -2.24
N ASP A 16 10.99 17.69 -2.61
CA ASP A 16 10.97 18.96 -1.89
C ASP A 16 9.76 19.12 -0.96
N LEU A 17 8.86 18.13 -0.88
CA LEU A 17 7.76 18.16 0.10
C LEU A 17 8.32 17.99 1.52
N PRO A 18 7.94 18.85 2.49
CA PRO A 18 8.41 18.73 3.86
C PRO A 18 8.09 17.34 4.41
N LYS A 19 9.09 16.66 4.99
CA LYS A 19 8.82 15.49 5.83
C LYS A 19 7.94 15.98 6.96
N TRP A 20 6.78 15.36 7.16
CA TRP A 20 5.77 15.82 8.14
C TRP A 20 6.30 15.98 9.58
N LYS A 21 7.43 15.35 9.94
CA LYS A 21 8.12 15.56 11.22
C LYS A 21 8.67 16.98 11.39
N ASP A 22 9.03 17.64 10.29
CA ASP A 22 9.66 18.96 10.30
C ASP A 22 8.62 20.09 10.35
N ALA A 23 7.38 19.85 9.88
CA ALA A 23 6.25 20.77 10.03
C ALA A 23 5.75 20.94 11.48
N ARG A 24 6.31 20.18 12.44
CA ARG A 24 5.95 20.22 13.87
C ARG A 24 6.58 21.40 14.61
N MET A 25 7.58 22.08 14.05
CA MET A 25 8.28 23.19 14.74
C MET A 25 7.66 24.58 14.52
N GLU A 26 6.91 24.81 13.44
CA GLU A 26 6.41 26.16 13.12
C GLU A 26 5.02 26.48 13.72
N ALA A 27 4.31 25.50 14.29
CA ALA A 27 2.97 25.71 14.84
C ALA A 27 2.94 26.02 16.35
N LYS A 28 4.10 26.17 17.01
CA LYS A 28 4.17 26.37 18.47
C LYS A 28 4.06 27.82 18.95
N ASP A 29 4.07 28.79 18.04
CA ASP A 29 4.16 30.22 18.42
C ASP A 29 2.79 30.94 18.55
N TYR A 30 1.67 30.22 18.45
CA TYR A 30 0.34 30.80 18.62
C TYR A 30 -0.57 29.94 19.51
N ALA A 31 -0.32 29.92 20.81
CA ALA A 31 -1.36 29.63 21.81
C ALA A 31 -0.91 30.04 23.22
N SER A 32 -1.16 31.31 23.58
CA SER A 32 -1.01 31.83 24.94
C SER A 32 -2.37 31.88 25.66
N GLY A 33 -2.61 30.90 26.54
CA GLY A 33 -3.46 30.96 27.76
C GLY A 33 -4.99 30.72 27.64
N PRO A 34 -5.72 30.55 28.77
CA PRO A 34 -5.27 30.31 30.14
C PRO A 34 -5.77 28.98 30.78
N ASP A 35 -5.14 28.66 31.92
CA ASP A 35 -5.39 27.56 32.87
C ASP A 35 -6.86 27.27 33.21
N SER A 36 -7.20 25.98 33.29
CA SER A 36 -8.09 25.49 34.36
C SER A 36 -7.84 24.01 34.70
N ASN A 37 -7.39 23.81 35.93
CA ASN A 37 -7.36 22.55 36.65
C ASN A 37 -8.75 21.91 36.73
N VAL A 38 -8.96 20.75 36.09
CA VAL A 38 -10.08 19.86 36.44
C VAL A 38 -9.58 18.42 36.55
N LYS A 39 -9.42 17.98 37.80
CA LYS A 39 -9.22 16.56 38.16
C LYS A 39 -10.53 15.80 37.96
N PHE A 40 -10.57 14.82 37.07
CA PHE A 40 -11.68 13.86 37.00
C PHE A 40 -11.35 12.58 37.78
N SER A 41 -12.19 12.30 38.77
CA SER A 41 -12.23 11.12 39.65
C SER A 41 -12.98 9.95 38.98
N PRO A 42 -12.65 8.67 39.26
CA PRO A 42 -13.27 7.53 38.59
C PRO A 42 -14.62 7.14 39.22
N TYR A 43 -15.71 7.26 38.47
CA TYR A 43 -17.01 6.71 38.86
C TYR A 43 -17.11 5.21 38.55
N LYS A 44 -17.32 4.40 39.60
CA LYS A 44 -17.77 3.00 39.52
C LYS A 44 -19.29 2.97 39.31
N GLY A 45 -19.75 2.37 38.21
CA GLY A 45 -21.15 2.02 37.95
C GLY A 45 -21.29 0.55 37.55
N LYS A 46 -22.25 -0.16 38.16
CA LYS A 46 -22.39 -1.62 38.17
C LYS A 46 -22.90 -2.23 36.85
N ASN A 47 -22.46 -3.47 36.62
CA ASN A 47 -22.76 -4.38 35.52
C ASN A 47 -24.25 -4.64 35.26
N ASN A 48 -24.63 -4.61 33.98
CA ASN A 48 -25.63 -5.51 33.42
C ASN A 48 -24.98 -6.28 32.26
N LYS A 49 -24.78 -7.59 32.46
CA LYS A 49 -24.14 -8.51 31.52
C LYS A 49 -25.04 -8.72 30.30
N ARG A 50 -24.71 -8.05 29.20
CA ARG A 50 -24.72 -8.66 27.88
C ARG A 50 -23.28 -8.64 27.41
N GLU A 51 -22.71 -9.81 27.16
CA GLU A 51 -21.36 -9.88 26.60
C GLU A 51 -21.34 -9.07 25.29
N PRO A 52 -20.45 -8.07 25.16
CA PRO A 52 -20.26 -7.39 23.90
C PRO A 52 -19.81 -8.46 22.90
N ARG A 53 -20.47 -8.54 21.74
CA ARG A 53 -19.92 -9.30 20.62
C ARG A 53 -18.47 -8.83 20.42
N PRO A 54 -17.50 -9.72 20.19
CA PRO A 54 -16.11 -9.32 19.97
C PRO A 54 -16.09 -8.18 18.94
N SER A 55 -15.36 -7.10 19.22
CA SER A 55 -15.20 -6.02 18.26
C SER A 55 -14.80 -6.60 16.90
N ASP A 56 -15.56 -6.29 15.85
CA ASP A 56 -15.50 -6.88 14.48
C ASP A 56 -14.10 -6.80 13.82
N ILE A 57 -13.21 -5.98 14.37
CA ILE A 57 -11.81 -5.80 13.92
C ILE A 57 -10.83 -6.83 14.52
N SER A 58 -11.27 -7.66 15.46
CA SER A 58 -10.48 -8.83 15.92
C SER A 58 -10.30 -9.88 14.82
N GLN A 59 -11.13 -9.84 13.78
CA GLN A 59 -11.13 -10.81 12.70
C GLN A 59 -9.86 -10.73 11.85
N SER A 60 -9.31 -11.88 11.47
CA SER A 60 -8.12 -11.95 10.62
C SER A 60 -8.37 -11.35 9.23
N TYR A 61 -7.35 -10.74 8.63
CA TYR A 61 -7.44 -10.28 7.24
C TYR A 61 -7.66 -11.45 6.29
N CYS A 62 -8.38 -11.22 5.19
CA CYS A 62 -8.42 -12.15 4.06
C CYS A 62 -7.00 -12.44 3.55
N THR A 63 -6.82 -13.64 3.01
CA THR A 63 -5.56 -14.06 2.37
C THR A 63 -5.32 -13.27 1.08
N HIS A 64 -4.07 -13.18 0.67
CA HIS A 64 -3.70 -12.54 -0.59
C HIS A 64 -4.45 -13.15 -1.79
N GLU A 65 -4.54 -14.48 -1.86
CA GLU A 65 -5.27 -15.22 -2.88
C GLU A 65 -6.77 -14.88 -2.88
N CYS A 66 -7.41 -14.78 -1.71
CA CYS A 66 -8.81 -14.37 -1.59
C CYS A 66 -9.06 -12.96 -2.13
N VAL A 67 -8.21 -11.99 -1.79
CA VAL A 67 -8.34 -10.60 -2.29
C VAL A 67 -8.07 -10.54 -3.79
N ARG A 68 -7.13 -11.35 -4.29
CA ARG A 68 -6.89 -11.50 -5.73
C ARG A 68 -8.10 -12.10 -6.44
N GLY A 69 -8.78 -13.07 -5.83
CA GLY A 69 -10.01 -13.66 -6.33
C GLY A 69 -11.17 -12.68 -6.38
N LEU A 70 -11.30 -11.83 -5.37
CA LEU A 70 -12.23 -10.70 -5.39
C LEU A 70 -11.92 -9.72 -6.54
N ALA A 71 -10.64 -9.42 -6.78
CA ALA A 71 -10.23 -8.46 -7.80
C ALA A 71 -10.40 -8.96 -9.24
N PHE A 72 -10.19 -10.27 -9.49
CA PHE A 72 -10.11 -10.84 -10.83
C PHE A 72 -11.11 -11.97 -11.12
N GLY A 73 -12.02 -12.28 -10.20
CA GLY A 73 -13.06 -13.29 -10.38
C GLY A 73 -12.55 -14.74 -10.35
N THR A 74 -11.44 -15.02 -9.67
CA THR A 74 -10.99 -16.42 -9.48
C THR A 74 -11.81 -17.12 -8.38
N PRO A 75 -11.74 -18.46 -8.24
CA PRO A 75 -12.45 -19.16 -7.16
C PRO A 75 -12.06 -18.69 -5.75
N LEU A 76 -12.94 -18.94 -4.78
CA LEU A 76 -12.68 -18.66 -3.36
C LEU A 76 -11.46 -19.43 -2.87
N ASP A 77 -10.57 -18.74 -2.16
CA ASP A 77 -9.52 -19.40 -1.37
C ASP A 77 -10.13 -20.05 -0.12
N LYS A 78 -10.07 -21.39 -0.07
CA LYS A 78 -10.58 -22.21 1.04
C LYS A 78 -9.82 -21.99 2.35
N ASN A 79 -8.60 -21.46 2.29
CA ASN A 79 -7.79 -21.15 3.46
C ASN A 79 -8.06 -19.75 4.02
N CYS A 80 -8.89 -18.94 3.35
CA CYS A 80 -9.26 -17.62 3.87
C CYS A 80 -9.99 -17.77 5.22
N PRO A 81 -9.57 -17.08 6.29
CA PRO A 81 -10.21 -17.16 7.60
C PRO A 81 -11.67 -16.65 7.57
N ASN A 82 -12.03 -15.90 6.53
CA ASN A 82 -13.36 -15.32 6.34
C ASN A 82 -14.17 -16.05 5.26
N VAL A 83 -13.70 -17.20 4.75
CA VAL A 83 -14.32 -17.88 3.59
C VAL A 83 -15.80 -18.19 3.79
N LYS A 84 -16.20 -18.50 5.03
CA LYS A 84 -17.60 -18.81 5.39
C LYS A 84 -18.53 -17.61 5.21
N ASP A 85 -18.01 -16.39 5.27
CA ASP A 85 -18.77 -15.15 5.15
C ASP A 85 -18.89 -14.68 3.69
N HIS A 86 -18.10 -15.24 2.77
CA HIS A 86 -18.07 -14.80 1.36
C HIS A 86 -19.23 -15.36 0.53
N GLY A 87 -19.92 -16.40 1.01
CA GLY A 87 -20.92 -17.15 0.24
C GLY A 87 -20.28 -18.25 -0.61
N SER A 88 -20.89 -18.58 -1.75
CA SER A 88 -20.43 -19.66 -2.65
C SER A 88 -19.38 -19.23 -3.67
N LYS A 89 -19.28 -17.93 -3.94
CA LYS A 89 -18.31 -17.30 -4.86
C LYS A 89 -18.02 -15.88 -4.41
N HIS A 90 -16.94 -15.28 -4.90
CA HIS A 90 -16.70 -13.86 -4.71
C HIS A 90 -17.84 -13.03 -5.32
N ILE A 91 -18.14 -11.90 -4.66
CA ILE A 91 -18.93 -10.84 -5.29
C ILE A 91 -18.12 -10.20 -6.41
N ASP A 92 -18.80 -9.51 -7.31
CA ASP A 92 -18.12 -8.74 -8.35
C ASP A 92 -17.27 -7.61 -7.73
N ARG A 93 -16.13 -7.30 -8.37
CA ARG A 93 -15.22 -6.25 -7.92
C ARG A 93 -15.92 -4.89 -7.81
N GLN A 94 -16.75 -4.52 -8.79
CA GLN A 94 -17.48 -3.25 -8.78
C GLN A 94 -18.53 -3.24 -7.67
N GLU A 95 -19.17 -4.37 -7.41
CA GLU A 95 -20.12 -4.51 -6.32
C GLU A 95 -19.44 -4.35 -4.96
N PHE A 96 -18.25 -4.94 -4.77
CA PHE A 96 -17.43 -4.69 -3.58
C PHE A 96 -17.11 -3.20 -3.38
N LEU A 97 -16.65 -2.52 -4.45
CA LEU A 97 -16.31 -1.10 -4.39
C LEU A 97 -17.54 -0.22 -4.10
N ARG A 98 -18.71 -0.58 -4.63
CA ARG A 98 -19.98 0.10 -4.34
C ARG A 98 -20.36 -0.05 -2.87
N LEU A 99 -20.38 -1.27 -2.37
CA LEU A 99 -20.77 -1.58 -0.99
C LEU A 99 -19.81 -0.97 0.05
N ILE A 100 -18.50 -1.02 -0.19
CA ILE A 100 -17.53 -0.44 0.74
C ILE A 100 -17.56 1.09 0.73
N ARG A 101 -17.86 1.71 -0.43
CA ARG A 101 -18.10 3.15 -0.52
C ARG A 101 -19.33 3.56 0.28
N GLU A 102 -20.45 2.86 0.11
CA GLU A 102 -21.68 3.11 0.88
C GLU A 102 -21.45 2.98 2.39
N GLN A 103 -20.65 2.00 2.81
CA GLN A 103 -20.26 1.85 4.22
C GLN A 103 -19.45 3.06 4.71
N LEU A 104 -18.48 3.52 3.93
CA LEU A 104 -17.58 4.62 4.31
C LEU A 104 -18.24 6.01 4.21
N ASP A 105 -19.25 6.16 3.35
CA ASP A 105 -20.07 7.38 3.26
C ASP A 105 -21.22 7.41 4.29
N GLY A 106 -21.48 6.30 5.00
CA GLY A 106 -22.59 6.16 5.95
C GLY A 106 -22.27 6.62 7.37
N GLU A 107 -23.32 6.75 8.20
CA GLU A 107 -23.24 7.23 9.59
C GLU A 107 -22.32 6.40 10.50
N ASN A 108 -22.10 5.13 10.16
CA ASN A 108 -21.27 4.19 10.92
C ASN A 108 -19.91 3.88 10.25
N ALA A 109 -19.39 4.80 9.42
CA ALA A 109 -18.16 4.60 8.65
C ALA A 109 -16.97 4.08 9.48
N HIS A 110 -16.84 4.50 10.74
CA HIS A 110 -15.74 4.13 11.62
C HIS A 110 -15.93 2.79 12.36
N ALA A 111 -17.12 2.21 12.32
CA ALA A 111 -17.40 0.97 13.06
C ALA A 111 -16.49 -0.18 12.58
N ASN A 112 -16.25 -0.23 11.27
CA ASN A 112 -15.52 -1.30 10.59
C ASN A 112 -14.24 -0.83 9.89
N CYS A 113 -13.80 0.40 10.15
CA CYS A 113 -12.59 0.98 9.57
C CYS A 113 -11.75 1.61 10.70
N LYS A 114 -10.63 0.98 11.06
CA LYS A 114 -9.78 1.41 12.17
C LYS A 114 -8.36 1.71 11.71
N PRO A 115 -7.73 2.79 12.20
CA PRO A 115 -6.35 3.08 11.86
C PRO A 115 -5.44 1.95 12.33
N ILE A 116 -4.43 1.62 11.52
CA ILE A 116 -3.32 0.79 11.95
C ILE A 116 -2.09 1.68 12.13
N ASN A 117 -1.28 1.44 13.16
CA ASN A 117 -0.06 2.21 13.49
C ASN A 117 1.07 1.97 12.47
N ALA A 118 0.76 2.23 11.20
CA ALA A 118 1.64 2.19 10.04
C ALA A 118 1.16 3.31 9.12
N SER A 119 1.90 4.41 9.07
CA SER A 119 1.68 5.50 8.11
C SER A 119 2.67 5.37 6.96
N GLY A 120 2.17 5.55 5.73
CA GLY A 120 3.01 5.72 4.55
C GLY A 120 3.50 7.17 4.42
N HIS A 121 4.17 7.49 3.33
CA HIS A 121 4.65 8.85 3.07
C HIS A 121 3.50 9.86 2.85
N ILE A 122 2.44 9.44 2.16
CA ILE A 122 1.32 10.32 1.73
C ILE A 122 -0.02 9.94 2.39
N GLY A 123 -0.16 8.73 2.94
CA GLY A 123 -1.44 8.19 3.37
C GLY A 123 -1.44 7.48 4.72
N HIS A 124 -2.63 7.39 5.30
CA HIS A 124 -2.90 6.61 6.51
C HIS A 124 -3.41 5.22 6.11
N LEU A 125 -2.93 4.21 6.83
CA LEU A 125 -3.43 2.86 6.64
C LEU A 125 -4.52 2.56 7.66
N PHE A 126 -5.55 1.86 7.19
CA PHE A 126 -6.64 1.37 8.01
C PHE A 126 -6.82 -0.12 7.78
N LYS A 127 -7.21 -0.82 8.84
CA LYS A 127 -7.87 -2.12 8.72
C LYS A 127 -9.35 -1.87 8.47
N ILE A 128 -9.87 -2.44 7.39
CA ILE A 128 -11.27 -2.30 7.00
C ILE A 128 -11.94 -3.66 6.84
N ARG A 129 -13.18 -3.77 7.32
CA ARG A 129 -14.06 -4.93 7.09
C ARG A 129 -15.31 -4.48 6.33
N LEU A 130 -15.76 -5.29 5.38
CA LEU A 130 -17.10 -5.23 4.78
C LEU A 130 -17.94 -6.34 5.43
N PRO A 131 -18.72 -6.07 6.49
CA PRO A 131 -19.40 -7.12 7.26
C PRO A 131 -20.39 -7.94 6.44
N SER A 132 -21.04 -7.32 5.44
CA SER A 132 -22.04 -7.97 4.61
C SER A 132 -21.52 -9.20 3.85
N HIS A 133 -20.21 -9.26 3.58
CA HIS A 133 -19.56 -10.34 2.83
C HIS A 133 -18.25 -10.82 3.47
N GLY A 134 -17.95 -10.36 4.68
CA GLY A 134 -16.79 -10.74 5.48
C GLY A 134 -15.41 -10.39 4.92
N TYR A 135 -15.29 -9.53 3.91
CA TYR A 135 -13.98 -9.10 3.41
C TYR A 135 -13.28 -8.24 4.44
N THR A 136 -12.08 -8.63 4.85
CA THR A 136 -11.24 -7.87 5.79
C THR A 136 -9.90 -7.56 5.15
N LEU A 137 -9.61 -6.28 4.90
CA LEU A 137 -8.50 -5.79 4.07
C LEU A 137 -7.71 -4.69 4.78
N VAL A 138 -6.62 -4.26 4.14
CA VAL A 138 -5.99 -2.97 4.40
C VAL A 138 -6.54 -1.96 3.41
N THR A 139 -6.70 -0.71 3.84
CA THR A 139 -6.89 0.40 2.91
C THR A 139 -5.89 1.51 3.19
N LYS A 140 -5.30 2.07 2.12
CA LYS A 140 -4.53 3.31 2.15
C LYS A 140 -5.51 4.45 1.86
N ALA A 141 -5.54 5.46 2.72
CA ALA A 141 -6.43 6.61 2.58
C ALA A 141 -5.62 7.91 2.54
N VAL A 142 -6.02 8.81 1.65
CA VAL A 142 -5.36 10.10 1.44
C VAL A 142 -6.38 11.24 1.39
N GLY A 143 -5.89 12.46 1.63
CA GLY A 143 -6.70 13.67 1.64
C GLY A 143 -7.15 14.12 0.24
N LEU A 144 -7.95 15.18 0.20
CA LEU A 144 -8.57 15.74 -1.02
C LEU A 144 -7.59 16.02 -2.17
N CYS A 145 -6.38 16.46 -1.84
CA CYS A 145 -5.40 16.93 -2.84
C CYS A 145 -4.43 15.83 -3.30
N ASP A 146 -4.48 14.64 -2.69
CA ASP A 146 -3.47 13.59 -2.81
C ASP A 146 -3.96 12.38 -3.61
N SER A 147 -5.00 12.57 -4.44
CA SER A 147 -5.59 11.49 -5.23
C SER A 147 -4.67 10.98 -6.34
N ALA A 148 -3.85 11.84 -6.95
CA ALA A 148 -3.02 11.48 -8.09
C ALA A 148 -1.98 10.37 -7.78
N PRO A 149 -1.19 10.44 -6.69
CA PRO A 149 -0.33 9.34 -6.27
C PRO A 149 -1.08 8.02 -6.05
N LEU A 150 -2.24 8.08 -5.40
CA LEU A 150 -3.01 6.88 -5.05
C LEU A 150 -3.67 6.22 -6.28
N ILE A 151 -4.14 7.03 -7.23
CA ILE A 151 -4.65 6.56 -8.52
C ILE A 151 -3.51 5.96 -9.35
N HIS A 152 -2.32 6.57 -9.32
CA HIS A 152 -1.15 6.03 -10.00
C HIS A 152 -0.74 4.68 -9.41
N GLU A 153 -0.73 4.56 -8.09
CA GLU A 153 -0.46 3.30 -7.40
C GLU A 153 -1.45 2.19 -7.83
N GLU A 154 -2.76 2.49 -7.91
CA GLU A 154 -3.75 1.54 -8.43
C GLU A 154 -3.44 1.10 -9.88
N LYS A 155 -3.02 2.02 -10.74
CA LYS A 155 -2.62 1.70 -12.12
C LYS A 155 -1.41 0.77 -12.16
N MET A 156 -0.43 0.97 -11.29
CA MET A 156 0.74 0.10 -11.19
C MET A 156 0.36 -1.31 -10.72
N TYR A 157 -0.53 -1.44 -9.73
CA TYR A 157 -1.10 -2.74 -9.35
C TYR A 157 -1.83 -3.42 -10.51
N ASN A 158 -2.61 -2.67 -11.29
CA ASN A 158 -3.29 -3.19 -12.47
C ASN A 158 -2.31 -3.64 -13.57
N TYR A 159 -1.20 -2.91 -13.76
CA TYR A 159 -0.12 -3.26 -14.69
C TYR A 159 0.62 -4.54 -14.25
N LEU A 160 0.87 -4.71 -12.96
CA LEU A 160 1.59 -5.83 -12.35
C LEU A 160 0.66 -6.96 -11.87
N ARG A 161 -0.44 -7.20 -12.60
CA ARG A 161 -1.50 -8.16 -12.22
C ARG A 161 -0.96 -9.56 -11.89
N ASP A 162 0.05 -10.01 -12.62
CA ASP A 162 0.65 -11.34 -12.50
C ASP A 162 1.56 -11.50 -11.27
N LEU A 163 2.01 -10.38 -10.67
CA LEU A 163 2.79 -10.37 -9.44
C LEU A 163 1.93 -10.34 -8.17
N GLN A 164 0.66 -9.93 -8.28
CA GLN A 164 -0.25 -9.86 -7.13
C GLN A 164 -0.44 -11.23 -6.48
N ASP A 165 -0.50 -11.25 -5.14
CA ASP A 165 -0.47 -12.43 -4.25
C ASP A 165 0.90 -13.10 -4.10
N ARG A 166 1.86 -12.86 -4.98
CA ARG A 166 3.16 -13.53 -4.94
C ARG A 166 4.28 -12.65 -4.42
N PHE A 167 4.36 -11.44 -4.96
CA PHE A 167 5.46 -10.50 -4.70
C PHE A 167 4.98 -9.10 -4.35
N ILE A 168 3.72 -8.79 -4.65
CA ILE A 168 3.05 -7.54 -4.26
C ILE A 168 1.66 -7.87 -3.69
N PRO A 169 1.07 -6.98 -2.86
CA PRO A 169 -0.31 -7.13 -2.41
C PRO A 169 -1.28 -7.27 -3.57
N ALA A 170 -2.37 -8.01 -3.35
CA ALA A 170 -3.52 -7.97 -4.23
C ALA A 170 -4.31 -6.67 -4.02
N CYS A 171 -4.53 -5.91 -5.09
CA CYS A 171 -5.35 -4.72 -5.10
C CYS A 171 -6.79 -5.03 -5.51
N ALA A 172 -7.74 -4.76 -4.61
CA ALA A 172 -9.18 -4.87 -4.89
C ALA A 172 -9.73 -3.63 -5.62
N GLY A 173 -9.04 -2.49 -5.52
CA GLY A 173 -9.31 -1.31 -6.32
C GLY A 173 -9.34 -0.02 -5.51
N TYR A 174 -9.63 1.05 -6.23
CA TYR A 174 -9.71 2.40 -5.72
C TYR A 174 -11.17 2.89 -5.64
N ILE A 175 -11.46 3.72 -4.63
CA ILE A 175 -12.67 4.57 -4.61
C ILE A 175 -12.32 6.00 -4.23
N GLU A 176 -13.18 6.90 -4.69
CA GLU A 176 -13.36 8.22 -4.11
C GLU A 176 -14.66 8.22 -3.30
N LEU A 177 -14.70 8.81 -2.12
CA LEU A 177 -15.91 8.96 -1.32
C LEU A 177 -16.74 10.16 -1.76
N LYS A 178 -18.06 10.12 -1.51
CA LYS A 178 -18.92 11.29 -1.71
C LYS A 178 -18.71 12.31 -0.59
N TRP A 179 -18.49 11.83 0.63
CA TRP A 179 -18.28 12.64 1.83
C TRP A 179 -16.88 12.42 2.41
N LEU A 180 -16.47 13.30 3.32
CA LEU A 180 -15.16 13.20 3.96
C LEU A 180 -15.22 12.20 5.12
N PHE A 181 -14.32 11.22 5.11
CA PHE A 181 -14.11 10.33 6.24
C PHE A 181 -13.22 11.04 7.28
N ARG A 182 -13.76 11.31 8.46
CA ARG A 182 -13.12 12.09 9.54
C ARG A 182 -13.28 11.42 10.89
N GLY A 183 -12.30 11.52 11.77
CA GLY A 183 -12.40 10.93 13.11
C GLY A 183 -11.26 11.39 14.01
N GLU A 184 -11.56 11.44 15.31
CA GLU A 184 -10.62 11.88 16.35
C GLU A 184 -9.37 11.01 16.41
N ALA A 185 -9.47 9.74 16.01
CA ALA A 185 -8.38 8.77 16.04
C ALA A 185 -7.21 9.09 15.09
N TYR A 186 -7.32 10.13 14.26
CA TYR A 186 -6.30 10.58 13.30
C TYR A 186 -6.32 12.09 13.14
N ASP A 187 -6.41 12.82 14.26
CA ASP A 187 -6.35 14.29 14.31
C ASP A 187 -7.35 14.98 13.38
N ASN A 188 -8.52 14.36 13.16
CA ASN A 188 -9.58 14.84 12.28
C ASN A 188 -9.16 15.10 10.82
N ILE A 189 -8.07 14.49 10.37
CA ILE A 189 -7.60 14.55 8.98
C ILE A 189 -8.70 14.04 8.04
N PRO A 190 -9.19 14.85 7.08
CA PRO A 190 -10.19 14.39 6.12
C PRO A 190 -9.61 13.47 5.07
N PHE A 191 -10.15 12.27 4.96
CA PHE A 191 -9.84 11.35 3.86
C PHE A 191 -10.98 11.31 2.85
N ARG A 192 -10.61 11.18 1.57
CA ARG A 192 -11.58 11.08 0.47
C ARG A 192 -11.26 9.97 -0.50
N HIS A 193 -9.99 9.62 -0.66
CA HIS A 193 -9.56 8.65 -1.65
C HIS A 193 -8.98 7.43 -0.94
N PHE A 194 -9.42 6.24 -1.35
CA PHE A 194 -9.12 4.98 -0.67
C PHE A 194 -8.68 3.92 -1.69
N LEU A 195 -7.60 3.21 -1.37
CA LEU A 195 -7.07 2.09 -2.15
C LEU A 195 -7.08 0.83 -1.28
N PHE A 196 -7.77 -0.21 -1.73
CA PHE A 196 -7.96 -1.45 -0.98
C PHE A 196 -6.96 -2.52 -1.39
N LEU A 197 -6.17 -2.99 -0.43
CA LEU A 197 -5.09 -3.94 -0.61
C LEU A 197 -5.21 -5.12 0.37
N SER A 198 -4.74 -6.30 -0.03
CA SER A 198 -4.49 -7.40 0.91
C SER A 198 -3.43 -7.02 1.94
N TYR A 199 -3.56 -7.50 3.18
CA TYR A 199 -2.54 -7.26 4.22
C TYR A 199 -1.24 -8.00 3.89
N ALA A 200 -0.15 -7.25 3.71
CA ALA A 200 1.17 -7.76 3.33
C ALA A 200 2.15 -7.96 4.50
N GLY A 201 1.67 -7.92 5.74
CA GLY A 201 2.49 -8.19 6.92
C GLY A 201 3.14 -6.95 7.52
N LYS A 202 4.38 -7.10 7.99
CA LYS A 202 5.15 -6.04 8.67
C LYS A 202 6.46 -5.79 7.92
N PRO A 203 7.06 -4.59 8.01
CA PRO A 203 8.37 -4.34 7.41
C PRO A 203 9.39 -5.39 7.85
N VAL A 204 10.20 -5.89 6.93
CA VAL A 204 11.12 -7.03 7.15
C VAL A 204 11.99 -6.80 8.38
N LEU A 205 12.55 -5.60 8.54
CA LEU A 205 13.39 -5.22 9.69
C LEU A 205 12.65 -5.20 11.03
N LYS A 206 11.31 -5.10 11.04
CA LYS A 206 10.47 -5.18 12.24
C LYS A 206 9.88 -6.57 12.46
N ALA A 207 9.72 -7.34 11.39
CA ALA A 207 9.08 -8.65 11.43
C ALA A 207 10.03 -9.76 11.89
N LEU A 208 11.31 -9.65 11.53
CA LEU A 208 12.32 -10.66 11.78
C LEU A 208 13.29 -10.20 12.87
N SER A 209 13.62 -11.10 13.80
CA SER A 209 14.59 -10.83 14.87
C SER A 209 16.03 -10.75 14.37
N LYS A 210 16.33 -11.45 13.27
CA LYS A 210 17.62 -11.40 12.59
C LYS A 210 17.38 -11.40 11.08
N VAL A 211 18.04 -10.49 10.40
CA VAL A 211 18.10 -10.46 8.94
C VAL A 211 19.46 -11.04 8.55
N ASN A 212 19.47 -12.07 7.73
CA ASN A 212 20.67 -12.71 7.21
C ASN A 212 20.69 -12.60 5.67
N TYR A 213 21.75 -13.11 5.05
CA TYR A 213 21.88 -13.05 3.59
C TYR A 213 20.78 -13.81 2.83
N SER A 214 20.16 -14.85 3.39
CA SER A 214 19.06 -15.54 2.70
C SER A 214 17.80 -14.68 2.65
N VAL A 215 17.45 -14.01 3.75
CA VAL A 215 16.33 -13.04 3.80
C VAL A 215 16.57 -11.91 2.80
N VAL A 216 17.78 -11.34 2.77
CA VAL A 216 18.11 -10.26 1.83
C VAL A 216 17.96 -10.72 0.39
N ARG A 217 18.37 -11.95 0.08
CA ARG A 217 18.18 -12.54 -1.25
C ARG A 217 16.70 -12.63 -1.62
N GLU A 218 15.85 -13.16 -0.75
CA GLU A 218 14.41 -13.30 -1.04
C GLU A 218 13.72 -11.94 -1.25
N VAL A 219 14.12 -10.92 -0.49
CA VAL A 219 13.62 -9.54 -0.67
C VAL A 219 14.08 -8.97 -2.02
N LEU A 220 15.35 -9.17 -2.39
CA LEU A 220 15.86 -8.74 -3.68
C LEU A 220 15.23 -9.51 -4.84
N ASP A 221 14.95 -10.79 -4.67
CA ASP A 221 14.25 -11.60 -5.66
C ASP A 221 12.83 -11.04 -5.88
N ALA A 222 12.11 -10.67 -4.81
CA ALA A 222 10.81 -10.03 -4.93
C ALA A 222 10.87 -8.69 -5.68
N LEU A 223 11.90 -7.86 -5.43
CA LEU A 223 12.13 -6.62 -6.19
C LEU A 223 12.49 -6.91 -7.66
N ALA A 224 13.34 -7.92 -7.90
CA ALA A 224 13.75 -8.31 -9.24
C ALA A 224 12.56 -8.76 -10.10
N GLN A 225 11.49 -9.27 -9.49
CA GLN A 225 10.25 -9.56 -10.22
C GLN A 225 9.61 -8.30 -10.81
N LEU A 226 9.68 -7.13 -10.15
CA LEU A 226 9.24 -5.86 -10.74
C LEU A 226 10.17 -5.45 -11.89
N HIS A 227 11.49 -5.58 -11.70
CA HIS A 227 12.49 -5.26 -12.71
C HIS A 227 12.33 -6.10 -13.98
N GLN A 228 11.99 -7.38 -13.85
CA GLN A 228 11.66 -8.26 -14.98
C GLN A 228 10.44 -7.79 -15.80
N ARG A 229 9.52 -7.03 -15.21
CA ARG A 229 8.41 -6.34 -15.94
C ARG A 229 8.79 -4.92 -16.38
N ARG A 230 10.08 -4.59 -16.36
CA ARG A 230 10.66 -3.27 -16.68
C ARG A 230 10.07 -2.15 -15.82
N VAL A 231 9.74 -2.43 -14.56
CA VAL A 231 9.22 -1.44 -13.60
C VAL A 231 10.29 -1.12 -12.57
N MET A 232 10.62 0.17 -12.43
CA MET A 232 11.40 0.68 -11.31
C MET A 232 10.46 0.93 -10.13
N HIS A 233 10.88 0.59 -8.92
CA HIS A 233 10.11 0.95 -7.73
C HIS A 233 10.21 2.46 -7.44
N ARG A 234 11.40 3.04 -7.64
CA ARG A 234 11.82 4.41 -7.30
C ARG A 234 11.87 4.76 -5.81
N ASP A 235 11.42 3.85 -4.94
CA ASP A 235 11.51 3.95 -3.48
C ASP A 235 11.74 2.58 -2.83
N ALA A 236 12.61 1.78 -3.43
CA ALA A 236 12.99 0.46 -2.92
C ALA A 236 13.81 0.59 -1.62
N ALA A 237 13.11 0.76 -0.50
CA ALA A 237 13.69 0.87 0.82
C ALA A 237 13.17 -0.23 1.76
N PRO A 238 13.91 -0.60 2.83
CA PRO A 238 13.48 -1.67 3.75
C PRO A 238 12.09 -1.48 4.38
N ARG A 239 11.58 -0.23 4.44
CA ARG A 239 10.22 0.07 4.92
C ARG A 239 9.11 -0.41 3.98
N ASN A 240 9.42 -0.51 2.69
CA ASN A 240 8.51 -0.94 1.62
C ASN A 240 8.68 -2.43 1.27
N MET A 241 9.56 -3.13 2.00
CA MET A 241 9.74 -4.58 1.91
C MET A 241 9.08 -5.19 3.14
N LEU A 242 7.95 -5.86 2.95
CA LEU A 242 7.20 -6.48 4.03
C LEU A 242 7.38 -7.99 4.03
N TYR A 243 7.18 -8.59 5.20
CA TYR A 243 7.09 -10.03 5.39
C TYR A 243 5.73 -10.38 5.98
N ASP A 244 4.94 -11.18 5.26
CA ASP A 244 3.70 -11.75 5.78
C ASP A 244 3.98 -13.10 6.43
N ALA A 245 4.16 -13.08 7.76
CA ALA A 245 4.41 -14.28 8.54
C ALA A 245 3.30 -15.34 8.45
N ARG A 246 2.09 -15.00 7.98
CA ARG A 246 1.00 -15.96 7.79
C ARG A 246 1.19 -16.82 6.55
N THR A 247 1.84 -16.28 5.53
CA THR A 247 2.05 -16.94 4.24
C THR A 247 3.51 -17.25 3.95
N GLY A 248 4.44 -16.70 4.74
CA GLY A 248 5.89 -16.82 4.52
C GLY A 248 6.39 -16.03 3.31
N LYS A 249 5.57 -15.11 2.77
CA LYS A 249 5.89 -14.37 1.54
C LYS A 249 6.51 -13.01 1.86
N TYR A 250 7.44 -12.59 1.01
CA TYR A 250 7.97 -11.22 0.99
C TYR A 250 7.23 -10.40 -0.05
N MET A 251 6.81 -9.19 0.35
CA MET A 251 5.94 -8.34 -0.44
C MET A 251 6.57 -6.97 -0.61
N VAL A 252 6.60 -6.49 -1.84
CA VAL A 252 6.95 -5.12 -2.20
C VAL A 252 5.66 -4.29 -2.19
N ILE A 253 5.67 -3.15 -1.52
CA ILE A 253 4.52 -2.23 -1.39
C ILE A 253 4.88 -0.81 -1.81
N ASP A 254 3.89 0.08 -1.80
CA ASP A 254 4.07 1.52 -2.03
C ASP A 254 4.54 1.86 -3.45
N LEU A 255 3.71 1.52 -4.43
CA LEU A 255 4.01 1.68 -5.85
C LEU A 255 3.68 3.09 -6.37
N GLU A 256 3.51 4.07 -5.48
CA GLU A 256 3.10 5.44 -5.82
C GLU A 256 4.16 6.22 -6.62
N LEU A 257 5.44 5.83 -6.49
CA LEU A 257 6.55 6.37 -7.28
C LEU A 257 7.02 5.41 -8.37
N SER A 258 6.45 4.21 -8.45
CA SER A 258 6.89 3.20 -9.40
C SER A 258 6.54 3.60 -10.82
N GLU A 259 7.40 3.28 -11.76
CA GLU A 259 7.17 3.61 -13.16
C GLU A 259 7.72 2.53 -14.09
N PRO A 260 7.00 2.21 -15.17
CA PRO A 260 7.58 1.46 -16.27
C PRO A 260 8.68 2.29 -16.92
N ILE A 261 9.85 1.69 -17.15
CA ILE A 261 10.85 2.27 -18.03
C ILE A 261 10.35 2.05 -19.46
N ASN A 262 9.73 3.07 -20.04
CA ASN A 262 9.39 3.09 -21.46
C ASN A 262 10.64 3.45 -22.26
N GLU A 263 11.02 2.58 -23.19
CA GLU A 263 11.83 2.97 -24.34
C GLU A 263 11.02 3.98 -25.16
N GLU A 264 11.55 5.18 -25.39
CA GLU A 264 11.14 5.92 -26.58
C GLU A 264 11.57 5.07 -27.78
N VAL A 265 10.60 4.54 -28.51
CA VAL A 265 10.84 3.96 -29.84
C VAL A 265 11.58 5.02 -30.65
N PRO A 266 12.83 4.80 -31.11
CA PRO A 266 13.44 5.72 -32.05
C PRO A 266 12.52 5.79 -33.26
N GLU A 267 12.07 6.99 -33.62
CA GLU A 267 11.32 7.21 -34.86
C GLU A 267 12.05 6.47 -35.99
N ALA A 268 11.30 5.66 -36.73
CA ALA A 268 11.82 4.92 -37.86
C ALA A 268 12.34 5.91 -38.92
N VAL A 269 13.63 6.25 -38.83
CA VAL A 269 14.39 6.77 -39.95
C VAL A 269 14.72 5.58 -40.85
N ASP A 270 14.08 5.56 -42.01
CA ASP A 270 14.37 4.64 -43.11
C ASP A 270 15.86 4.71 -43.45
N VAL A 271 16.65 3.76 -42.96
CA VAL A 271 18.02 3.55 -43.41
C VAL A 271 18.19 2.10 -43.83
N ARG A 272 18.37 1.97 -45.15
CA ARG A 272 18.61 0.75 -45.92
C ARG A 272 19.56 -0.21 -45.21
N ILE A 273 19.13 -1.46 -45.14
CA ILE A 273 19.89 -2.61 -44.65
C ILE A 273 21.19 -2.76 -45.45
N GLN A 274 22.33 -2.51 -44.82
CA GLN A 274 23.60 -3.10 -45.21
C GLN A 274 24.05 -4.08 -44.12
N LYS A 275 24.32 -5.31 -44.55
CA LYS A 275 24.79 -6.42 -43.73
C LYS A 275 26.16 -6.07 -43.11
N GLY A 276 26.19 -5.88 -41.80
CA GLY A 276 27.39 -5.80 -40.99
C GLY A 276 27.11 -6.38 -39.60
N LYS A 277 27.99 -7.27 -39.13
CA LYS A 277 27.93 -7.90 -37.79
C LYS A 277 27.79 -6.82 -36.71
N ARG A 278 26.65 -6.76 -36.02
CA ARG A 278 26.50 -5.91 -34.83
C ARG A 278 26.77 -6.75 -33.58
N LYS A 279 27.78 -6.30 -32.85
CA LYS A 279 28.13 -6.73 -31.49
C LYS A 279 26.94 -6.36 -30.59
N TRP A 280 26.48 -7.29 -29.75
CA TRP A 280 25.51 -6.98 -28.71
C TRP A 280 26.14 -5.97 -27.74
N GLU A 281 25.59 -4.76 -27.67
CA GLU A 281 25.84 -3.81 -26.60
C GLU A 281 24.64 -3.91 -25.64
N ASP A 282 24.80 -4.79 -24.66
CA ASP A 282 23.89 -5.00 -23.53
C ASP A 282 24.69 -4.66 -22.27
N ASP A 283 24.69 -3.39 -21.84
CA ASP A 283 25.38 -3.00 -20.59
C ASP A 283 24.88 -1.69 -19.94
N THR A 284 24.13 -0.82 -20.64
CA THR A 284 23.66 0.46 -20.07
C THR A 284 22.26 0.39 -19.44
N GLU A 285 21.39 -0.54 -19.86
CA GLU A 285 20.00 -0.62 -19.37
C GLU A 285 19.84 -1.42 -18.07
N SER A 286 20.80 -2.29 -17.75
CA SER A 286 20.85 -3.00 -16.47
C SER A 286 21.21 -2.06 -15.31
N GLU A 287 21.77 -0.89 -15.61
CA GLU A 287 22.39 0.00 -14.62
C GLU A 287 21.38 0.62 -13.64
N PRO A 288 20.19 1.12 -14.06
CA PRO A 288 19.20 1.65 -13.11
C PRO A 288 18.63 0.58 -12.18
N PHE A 289 18.27 -0.59 -12.71
CA PHE A 289 17.76 -1.72 -11.92
C PHE A 289 18.82 -2.27 -10.97
N ALA A 290 20.06 -2.41 -11.45
CA ALA A 290 21.19 -2.82 -10.62
C ALA A 290 21.47 -1.79 -9.53
N THR A 291 21.35 -0.50 -9.82
CA THR A 291 21.54 0.58 -8.83
C THR A 291 20.47 0.55 -7.75
N GLU A 292 19.19 0.39 -8.12
CA GLU A 292 18.10 0.25 -7.16
C GLU A 292 18.29 -0.99 -6.26
N SER A 293 18.60 -2.14 -6.87
CA SER A 293 18.89 -3.38 -6.14
C SER A 293 20.10 -3.24 -5.20
N LYS A 294 21.19 -2.61 -5.66
CA LYS A 294 22.39 -2.34 -4.85
C LYS A 294 22.08 -1.41 -3.67
N SER A 295 21.26 -0.39 -3.87
CA SER A 295 20.85 0.55 -2.82
C SER A 295 20.04 -0.15 -1.73
N LEU A 296 19.07 -0.98 -2.13
CA LEU A 296 18.29 -1.79 -1.20
C LEU A 296 19.17 -2.81 -0.46
N PHE A 297 20.05 -3.50 -1.18
CA PHE A 297 21.01 -4.44 -0.61
C PHE A 297 21.90 -3.78 0.46
N ALA A 298 22.47 -2.61 0.16
CA ALA A 298 23.31 -1.87 1.10
C ALA A 298 22.53 -1.49 2.36
N SER A 299 21.29 -1.00 2.19
CA SER A 299 20.40 -0.63 3.29
C SER A 299 20.08 -1.82 4.19
N LEU A 300 19.72 -2.97 3.62
CA LEU A 300 19.43 -4.19 4.39
C LEU A 300 20.69 -4.77 5.05
N SER A 301 21.82 -4.76 4.33
CA SER A 301 23.10 -5.31 4.82
C SER A 301 23.70 -4.51 5.97
N SER A 302 23.47 -3.20 6.02
CA SER A 302 23.87 -2.40 7.19
C SER A 302 23.17 -2.86 8.47
N SER A 303 21.94 -3.35 8.38
CA SER A 303 21.21 -3.90 9.53
C SER A 303 21.72 -5.28 9.96
N ILE A 304 22.29 -6.07 9.04
CA ILE A 304 22.94 -7.36 9.38
C ILE A 304 24.15 -7.11 10.28
N ARG A 305 24.96 -6.10 9.99
CA ARG A 305 26.20 -5.80 10.72
C ARG A 305 25.95 -5.15 12.09
N ALA A 306 24.73 -4.69 12.35
CA ALA A 306 24.34 -4.05 13.61
C ALA A 306 23.74 -5.02 14.65
N CYS A 307 23.55 -6.30 14.27
CA CYS A 307 23.06 -7.38 15.15
C CYS A 307 24.20 -8.31 15.58
#